data_AF-A0A6H9SSG6-F1
#
_entry.id   AF-A0A6H9SSG6-F1
#
_cell.length_a   1.000
_cell.length_b   1.000
_cell.length_c   1.000
_cell.angle_alpha   90.00
_cell.angle_beta   90.00
_cell.angle_gamma   90.00
#
_symmetry.space_group_name_H-M   'P 1'
#
loop_
_entity.id
_entity.type
_entity.pdbx_description
1 polymer ?
#
loop_
_entity_poly.entity_id
_entity_poly.type
_entity_poly.pdbx_seq_one_letter_code
_entity_poly.pdbx_strand_id
1 'polypeptide(L)'
;MLVPATPEEIEWTPYGYKHSPSTLIPWRTVIAGTLVGPAKYRPGIAIEMLEREAYKNGVCTTNGKPWKVMEYPHCIGASHGRLSRWVRIELSAGAIHGHPISEQEFRRLTN
;
A
#
# COMPACT_ATOMS: atom_id res chain seq x y z
N MET A 1 2.26 39.77 -0.64
CA MET A 1 1.23 38.74 -0.83
C MET A 1 1.83 37.42 -0.42
N LEU A 2 1.29 36.77 0.61
CA LEU A 2 1.74 35.44 1.04
C LEU A 2 1.15 34.42 0.07
N VAL A 3 2.02 33.78 -0.72
CA VAL A 3 1.64 32.64 -1.53
C VAL A 3 1.24 31.53 -0.55
N PRO A 4 0.01 30.99 -0.59
CA PRO A 4 -0.31 29.84 0.24
C PRO A 4 0.62 28.70 -0.19
N ALA A 5 1.29 28.08 0.78
CA ALA A 5 2.10 26.90 0.53
C ALA A 5 1.24 25.86 -0.21
N THR A 6 1.64 25.52 -1.44
CA THR A 6 1.14 24.32 -2.11
C THR A 6 1.38 23.15 -1.16
N PRO A 7 0.43 22.22 -0.98
CA PRO A 7 0.65 21.06 -0.12
C PRO A 7 1.97 20.43 -0.55
N GLU A 8 2.93 20.35 0.37
CA GLU A 8 4.23 19.72 0.10
C GLU A 8 3.95 18.42 -0.65
N GLU A 9 4.47 18.31 -1.87
CA GLU A 9 4.27 17.12 -2.69
C GLU A 9 5.02 15.99 -2.01
N ILE A 10 4.33 15.29 -1.12
CA ILE A 10 4.94 14.31 -0.23
C ILE A 10 5.76 13.31 -1.04
N GLU A 11 6.99 13.06 -0.62
CA GLU A 11 7.88 12.19 -1.39
C GLU A 11 7.32 10.78 -1.47
N TRP A 12 7.62 10.06 -2.53
CA TRP A 12 7.27 8.65 -2.67
C TRP A 12 8.53 7.82 -2.78
N THR A 13 8.55 6.65 -2.15
CA THR A 13 9.67 5.71 -2.23
C THR A 13 9.19 4.29 -2.53
N PRO A 14 9.87 3.54 -3.41
CA PRO A 14 9.55 2.13 -3.67
C PRO A 14 9.91 1.21 -2.49
N TYR A 15 10.46 1.73 -1.40
CA TYR A 15 10.89 1.01 -0.20
C TYR A 15 11.71 -0.25 -0.54
N GLY A 16 12.81 -0.04 -1.27
CA GLY A 16 13.70 -1.12 -1.73
C GLY A 16 13.04 -2.13 -2.68
N TYR A 17 11.92 -1.76 -3.32
CA TYR A 17 11.12 -2.61 -4.21
C TYR A 17 10.60 -3.90 -3.53
N LYS A 18 10.58 -3.92 -2.19
CA LYS A 18 10.20 -5.11 -1.40
C LYS A 18 8.80 -5.62 -1.73
N HIS A 19 7.88 -4.74 -2.10
CA HIS A 19 6.49 -5.07 -2.43
C HIS A 19 6.22 -5.18 -3.93
N SER A 20 7.23 -4.91 -4.77
CA SER A 20 7.09 -5.11 -6.22
C SER A 20 6.99 -6.60 -6.56
N PRO A 21 6.07 -7.00 -7.45
CA PRO A 21 5.98 -8.37 -7.92
C PRO A 21 7.18 -8.71 -8.80
N SER A 22 7.59 -9.98 -8.79
CA SER A 22 8.47 -10.49 -9.84
C SER A 22 7.65 -10.78 -11.10
N THR A 23 8.16 -10.36 -12.25
CA THR A 23 7.56 -10.63 -13.57
C THR A 23 7.95 -12.00 -14.13
N LEU A 24 8.91 -12.67 -13.51
CA LEU A 24 9.48 -13.95 -13.98
C LEU A 24 8.79 -15.18 -13.37
N ILE A 25 8.03 -14.99 -12.29
CA ILE A 25 7.35 -16.08 -11.59
C ILE A 25 5.83 -15.97 -11.75
N PRO A 26 5.12 -17.10 -11.86
CA PRO A 26 3.66 -17.09 -11.97
C PRO A 26 3.02 -16.38 -10.78
N TRP A 27 1.96 -15.59 -11.04
CA TRP A 27 1.24 -14.85 -10.00
C TRP A 27 0.76 -15.76 -8.85
N ARG A 28 0.33 -16.99 -9.15
CA ARG A 28 -0.05 -17.99 -8.14
C ARG A 28 1.09 -18.30 -7.16
N THR A 29 2.32 -18.37 -7.65
CA THR A 29 3.52 -18.59 -6.82
C THR A 29 3.84 -17.37 -5.98
N VAL A 30 3.66 -16.15 -6.54
CA VAL A 30 3.81 -14.90 -5.78
C VAL A 30 2.84 -14.88 -4.60
N ILE A 31 1.55 -15.19 -4.84
CA ILE A 31 0.52 -15.25 -3.81
C ILE A 31 0.95 -16.23 -2.70
N ALA A 32 1.31 -17.47 -3.05
CA ALA A 32 1.74 -18.47 -2.08
C ALA A 32 2.95 -18.01 -1.27
N GLY A 33 3.91 -17.33 -1.90
CA GLY A 33 5.07 -16.75 -1.22
C GLY A 33 4.71 -15.70 -0.15
N THR A 34 3.60 -14.98 -0.30
CA THR A 34 3.12 -14.00 0.70
C THR A 34 2.56 -14.63 1.97
N LEU A 35 2.43 -15.97 2.05
CA LEU A 35 1.98 -16.66 3.26
C LEU A 35 2.96 -16.46 4.42
N VAL A 36 4.26 -16.52 4.12
CA VAL A 36 5.35 -16.32 5.09
C VAL A 36 6.29 -15.17 4.71
N GLY A 37 6.17 -14.68 3.47
CA GLY A 37 6.97 -13.59 2.93
C GLY A 37 6.24 -12.25 2.90
N PRO A 38 6.88 -11.21 2.33
CA PRO A 38 6.27 -9.89 2.22
C PRO A 38 5.04 -9.91 1.32
N ALA A 39 4.08 -9.04 1.61
CA ALA A 39 2.99 -8.72 0.69
C ALA A 39 3.54 -8.22 -0.65
N LYS A 40 2.80 -8.46 -1.74
CA LYS A 40 3.22 -8.11 -3.10
C LYS A 40 2.07 -7.46 -3.85
N TYR A 41 2.34 -6.36 -4.54
CA TYR A 41 1.39 -5.81 -5.52
C TYR A 41 1.19 -6.77 -6.68
N ARG A 42 0.03 -6.68 -7.33
CA ARG A 42 -0.27 -7.47 -8.52
C ARG A 42 0.55 -6.94 -9.71
N PRO A 43 1.08 -7.80 -10.58
CA PRO A 43 1.72 -7.35 -11.83
C PRO A 43 0.81 -6.38 -12.61
N GLY A 44 1.40 -5.30 -13.12
CA GLY A 44 0.69 -4.27 -13.89
C GLY A 44 0.06 -3.14 -13.07
N ILE A 45 0.15 -3.17 -11.73
CA ILE A 45 -0.25 -2.04 -10.89
C ILE A 45 0.77 -0.92 -10.99
N ALA A 46 0.30 0.30 -11.26
CA ALA A 46 1.10 1.52 -11.12
C ALA A 46 1.20 1.88 -9.62
N ILE A 47 2.19 1.30 -8.94
CA ILE A 47 2.31 1.32 -7.47
C ILE A 47 2.31 2.75 -6.91
N GLU A 48 3.18 3.62 -7.42
CA GLU A 48 3.26 5.01 -6.93
C GLU A 48 1.92 5.74 -7.04
N MET A 49 1.25 5.63 -8.19
CA MET A 49 -0.04 6.28 -8.42
C MET A 49 -1.10 5.76 -7.44
N LEU A 50 -1.14 4.44 -7.22
CA LEU A 50 -2.05 3.80 -6.26
C LEU A 50 -1.76 4.25 -4.83
N GLU A 51 -0.49 4.31 -4.42
CA GLU A 51 -0.11 4.71 -3.06
C GLU A 51 -0.38 6.19 -2.80
N ARG A 52 -0.14 7.07 -3.77
CA ARG A 52 -0.51 8.49 -3.68
C ARG A 52 -2.02 8.68 -3.61
N GLU A 53 -2.79 7.92 -4.39
CA GLU A 53 -4.25 7.96 -4.36
C GLU A 53 -4.80 7.49 -3.00
N ALA A 54 -4.30 6.36 -2.49
CA ALA A 54 -4.64 5.86 -1.16
C ALA A 54 -4.22 6.82 -0.03
N TYR A 55 -3.07 7.49 -0.16
CA TYR A 55 -2.66 8.51 0.81
C TYR A 55 -3.56 9.74 0.77
N LYS A 56 -4.05 10.12 -0.41
CA LYS A 56 -4.95 11.26 -0.57
C LYS A 56 -6.35 10.94 -0.01
N ASN A 57 -6.91 9.80 -0.43
CA ASN A 57 -8.33 9.48 -0.26
C ASN A 57 -8.63 8.44 0.84
N GLY A 58 -7.59 7.78 1.36
CA GLY A 58 -7.74 6.75 2.39
C GLY A 58 -8.12 7.28 3.77
N VAL A 59 -8.51 6.36 4.63
CA VAL A 59 -8.94 6.59 6.01
C VAL A 59 -7.75 6.53 6.96
N CYS A 60 -7.70 7.43 7.94
CA CYS A 60 -6.68 7.39 8.99
C CYS A 60 -6.84 6.14 9.87
N THR A 61 -5.73 5.56 10.30
CA THR A 61 -5.76 4.37 11.17
C THR A 61 -6.00 4.72 12.64
N THR A 62 -6.60 3.80 13.41
CA THR A 62 -6.91 3.98 14.84
C THR A 62 -5.72 3.76 15.78
N ASN A 63 -4.55 3.38 15.24
CA ASN A 63 -3.36 3.01 16.01
C ASN A 63 -2.42 4.18 16.39
N GLY A 64 -2.84 5.43 16.14
CA GLY A 64 -2.05 6.64 16.44
C GLY A 64 -0.84 6.89 15.54
N LYS A 65 -0.62 6.07 14.50
CA LYS A 65 0.44 6.29 13.51
C LYS A 65 -0.05 7.14 12.35
N PRO A 66 0.83 7.89 11.64
CA PRO A 66 0.48 8.69 10.47
C PRO A 66 0.30 7.79 9.24
N TRP A 67 -0.59 6.81 9.36
CA TRP A 67 -0.87 5.82 8.34
C TRP A 67 -2.28 6.04 7.79
N LYS A 68 -2.45 5.67 6.53
CA LYS A 68 -3.75 5.61 5.89
C LYS A 68 -3.99 4.23 5.32
N VAL A 69 -5.26 3.85 5.27
CA VAL A 69 -5.69 2.60 4.65
C VAL A 69 -6.80 2.87 3.65
N MET A 70 -6.84 2.08 2.58
CA MET A 70 -7.87 2.19 1.56
C MET A 70 -8.26 0.82 1.03
N GLU A 71 -9.54 0.66 0.71
CA GLU A 71 -10.11 -0.50 0.03
C GLU A 71 -10.41 -0.14 -1.43
N TYR A 72 -10.07 -1.07 -2.34
CA TYR A 72 -10.35 -0.95 -3.77
C TYR A 72 -11.44 -1.94 -4.21
N PRO A 73 -12.18 -1.65 -5.28
CA PRO A 73 -13.18 -2.57 -5.83
C PRO A 73 -12.55 -3.79 -6.52
N HIS A 74 -11.25 -3.77 -6.80
CA HIS A 74 -10.52 -4.80 -7.52
C HIS A 74 -9.28 -5.27 -6.74
N CYS A 75 -8.74 -6.43 -7.12
CA CYS A 75 -7.52 -6.97 -6.54
C CYS A 75 -6.30 -6.11 -6.90
N ILE A 76 -5.61 -5.58 -5.90
CA ILE A 76 -4.39 -4.78 -6.05
C ILE A 76 -3.11 -5.56 -5.75
N GLY A 77 -3.22 -6.71 -5.09
CA GLY A 77 -2.04 -7.49 -4.68
C GLY A 77 -2.38 -8.73 -3.89
N ALA A 78 -1.43 -9.16 -3.07
CA ALA A 78 -1.55 -10.33 -2.21
C ALA A 78 -0.86 -10.09 -0.86
N SER A 79 -1.44 -10.64 0.19
CA SER A 79 -0.92 -10.63 1.56
C SER A 79 -1.42 -11.89 2.30
N HIS A 80 -0.58 -12.49 3.15
CA HIS A 80 -0.90 -13.70 3.91
C HIS A 80 -1.42 -14.87 3.04
N GLY A 81 -0.83 -15.08 1.86
CA GLY A 81 -1.22 -16.18 0.98
C GLY A 81 -2.54 -15.98 0.25
N ARG A 82 -3.14 -14.78 0.32
CA ARG A 82 -4.45 -14.46 -0.24
C ARG A 82 -4.39 -13.21 -1.09
N LEU A 83 -5.32 -13.11 -2.04
CA LEU A 83 -5.54 -11.87 -2.79
C LEU A 83 -5.96 -10.75 -1.84
N SER A 84 -5.52 -9.54 -2.15
CA SER A 84 -5.81 -8.34 -1.38
C SER A 84 -6.32 -7.23 -2.29
N ARG A 85 -7.35 -6.55 -1.78
CA ARG A 85 -7.88 -5.30 -2.31
C ARG A 85 -7.71 -4.14 -1.32
N TRP A 86 -6.94 -4.34 -0.26
CA TRP A 86 -6.69 -3.35 0.79
C TRP A 86 -5.22 -2.97 0.82
N VAL A 87 -4.94 -1.68 1.00
CA VAL A 87 -3.57 -1.14 1.11
C VAL A 87 -3.40 -0.39 2.42
N ARG A 88 -2.19 -0.45 2.97
CA ARG A 88 -1.73 0.47 4.02
C ARG A 88 -0.63 1.35 3.45
N ILE A 89 -0.76 2.65 3.67
CA ILE A 89 0.24 3.66 3.34
C ILE A 89 0.83 4.21 4.63
N GLU A 90 2.15 4.20 4.71
CA GLU A 90 2.90 4.72 5.84
C GLU A 90 3.62 6.00 5.44
N LEU A 91 3.44 7.07 6.21
CA LEU A 91 4.33 8.23 6.14
C LEU A 91 5.50 8.01 7.11
N SER A 92 6.72 7.98 6.56
CA SER A 92 7.96 7.87 7.33
C SER A 92 9.05 8.75 6.73
N ALA A 93 9.74 9.53 7.56
CA ALA A 93 10.84 10.41 7.15
C ALA A 93 10.50 11.34 5.96
N GLY A 94 9.27 11.84 5.89
CA GLY A 94 8.82 12.75 4.81
C GLY A 94 8.39 12.06 3.51
N ALA A 95 8.51 10.73 3.43
CA ALA A 95 8.11 9.94 2.27
C ALA A 95 6.99 8.95 2.60
N ILE A 96 6.08 8.75 1.64
CA ILE A 96 5.08 7.70 1.68
C ILE A 96 5.58 6.44 0.97
N HIS A 97 5.20 5.29 1.51
CA HIS A 97 5.31 3.99 0.87
C HIS A 97 4.19 3.10 1.39
N GLY A 98 3.87 2.04 0.65
CA GLY A 98 2.75 1.18 1.01
C GLY A 98 2.96 -0.29 0.69
N HIS A 99 2.01 -1.07 1.16
CA HIS A 99 1.89 -2.46 0.77
C HIS A 99 0.45 -2.97 0.89
N PRO A 100 0.09 -4.02 0.13
CA PRO A 100 -1.17 -4.72 0.34
C PRO A 100 -1.24 -5.30 1.75
N ILE A 101 -2.43 -5.25 2.36
CA ILE A 101 -2.71 -5.82 3.68
C ILE A 101 -3.85 -6.84 3.60
N SER A 102 -4.04 -7.63 4.64
CA SER A 102 -5.20 -8.52 4.73
C SER A 102 -6.47 -7.73 5.11
N GLU A 103 -7.65 -8.28 4.81
CA GLU A 103 -8.92 -7.72 5.30
C GLU A 103 -8.96 -7.60 6.82
N GLN A 104 -8.43 -8.61 7.52
CA GLN A 104 -8.38 -8.63 8.97
C GLN A 104 -7.52 -7.48 9.51
N GLU A 105 -6.38 -7.22 8.87
CA GLU A 105 -5.53 -6.09 9.23
C GLU A 105 -6.21 -4.75 8.93
N PHE A 106 -6.88 -4.62 7.78
CA PHE A 106 -7.64 -3.41 7.44
C PHE A 106 -8.68 -3.11 8.51
N ARG A 107 -9.54 -4.10 8.83
CA ARG A 107 -10.57 -3.96 9.89
C ARG A 107 -9.96 -3.60 11.24
N ARG A 108 -8.82 -4.20 11.60
CA ARG A 108 -8.11 -3.87 12.87
C ARG A 108 -7.61 -2.42 12.89
N LEU A 109 -7.26 -1.85 11.74
CA LEU A 109 -6.73 -0.49 11.63
C LEU A 109 -7.84 0.57 11.51
N THR A 110 -9.08 0.17 11.20
CA THR A 110 -10.23 1.09 11.02
C THR A 110 -11.28 1.00 12.11
N ASN A 111 -11.18 0.01 13.01
CA ASN A 111 -12.10 -0.18 14.13
C ASN A 111 -11.53 0.37 15.45
#